data_AF-A0A941Q2C5-F1
#
_entry.id   AF-A0A941Q2C5-F1
#
_cell.length_a   1.000
_cell.length_b   1.000
_cell.length_c   1.000
_cell.angle_alpha   90.00
_cell.angle_beta   90.00
_cell.angle_gamma   90.00
#
_symmetry.space_group_name_H-M   'P 1'
#
loop_
_entity.id
_entity.type
_entity.pdbx_description
1 polymer ?
#
loop_
_entity_poly.entity_id
_entity_poly.type
_entity_poly.pdbx_seq_one_letter_code
_entity_poly.pdbx_strand_id
1 'polypeptide(L)'
;MKAKLLREQGLLTTRAVDYELDHKVPLAIGGHPRNLKNLQLQAWEGHDGARRKDQIERALQRRVCDGRMPLTKAQAAIFFDWQAAYRELQQQ
;
A
#
# COMPACT_ATOMS: atom_id res chain seq x y z
N MET A 1 3.42 -4.54 -16.70
CA MET A 1 3.12 -5.17 -15.39
C MET A 1 1.61 -5.25 -15.12
N LYS A 2 0.87 -4.13 -15.03
CA LYS A 2 -0.58 -4.14 -14.74
C LYS A 2 -1.41 -5.07 -15.63
N ALA A 3 -1.23 -5.01 -16.95
CA ALA A 3 -1.93 -5.89 -17.89
C ALA A 3 -1.66 -7.40 -17.64
N LYS A 4 -0.44 -7.75 -17.19
CA LYS A 4 -0.10 -9.13 -16.83
C LYS A 4 -0.84 -9.56 -15.56
N LEU A 5 -0.76 -8.76 -14.49
CA LEU A 5 -1.43 -9.03 -13.22
C LEU A 5 -2.96 -9.09 -13.36
N LEU A 6 -3.56 -8.22 -14.18
CA LEU A 6 -4.98 -8.26 -14.48
C LEU A 6 -5.38 -9.60 -15.13
N ARG A 7 -4.64 -10.05 -16.14
CA ARG A 7 -4.90 -11.35 -16.80
C ARG A 7 -4.74 -12.52 -15.84
N GLU A 8 -3.71 -12.50 -14.99
CA GLU A 8 -3.50 -13.51 -13.95
C GLU A 8 -4.66 -13.58 -12.94
N GLN A 9 -5.37 -12.46 -12.73
CA GLN A 9 -6.57 -12.39 -11.89
C GLN A 9 -7.89 -12.59 -12.66
N GLY A 10 -7.84 -12.94 -13.96
CA GLY A 10 -9.04 -13.13 -14.80
C GLY A 10 -9.77 -11.83 -15.16
N LEU A 11 -9.11 -10.67 -15.01
CA LEU A 11 -9.68 -9.35 -15.27
C LEU A 11 -9.34 -8.85 -16.68
N LEU A 12 -10.26 -8.09 -17.27
CA LEU A 12 -10.04 -7.43 -18.55
C LEU A 12 -8.97 -6.33 -18.43
N THR A 13 -8.04 -6.28 -19.38
CA THR A 13 -6.95 -5.28 -19.37
C THR A 13 -7.44 -3.85 -19.56
N THR A 14 -8.65 -3.65 -20.10
CA THR A 14 -9.31 -2.34 -20.21
C THR A 14 -9.61 -1.74 -18.84
N ARG A 15 -9.74 -2.57 -17.80
CA ARG A 15 -9.91 -2.13 -16.41
C ARG A 15 -8.64 -1.63 -15.76
N ALA A 16 -7.51 -1.58 -16.48
CA ALA A 16 -6.25 -1.11 -15.91
C ALA A 16 -6.33 0.27 -15.28
N VAL A 17 -7.23 1.15 -15.74
CA VAL A 17 -7.45 2.48 -15.17
C VAL A 17 -8.04 2.45 -13.75
N ASP A 18 -8.76 1.38 -13.38
CA ASP A 18 -9.42 1.22 -12.08
C ASP A 18 -8.46 0.74 -10.98
N TYR A 19 -7.22 0.42 -11.33
CA TYR A 19 -6.23 -0.16 -10.43
C TYR A 19 -4.96 0.67 -10.39
N GLU A 20 -4.24 0.58 -9.29
CA GLU A 20 -2.87 1.01 -9.12
C GLU A 20 -1.92 -0.19 -9.18
N LEU A 21 -0.69 0.05 -9.67
CA LEU A 21 0.43 -0.86 -9.42
C LEU A 21 1.18 -0.32 -8.21
N ASP A 22 0.89 -0.88 -7.06
CA ASP A 22 1.23 -0.30 -5.77
C ASP A 22 2.31 -1.13 -5.05
N HIS A 23 3.04 -0.50 -4.14
CA HIS A 23 4.03 -1.16 -3.31
C HIS A 23 3.40 -1.70 -2.02
N LYS A 24 3.68 -2.95 -1.63
CA LYS A 24 3.22 -3.51 -0.35
C LYS A 24 3.82 -2.76 0.85
N VAL A 25 5.12 -2.46 0.77
CA VAL A 25 5.80 -1.49 1.63
C VAL A 25 6.18 -0.30 0.74
N PRO A 26 5.70 0.92 1.01
CA PRO A 26 5.95 2.07 0.16
C PRO A 26 7.38 2.58 0.32
N LEU A 27 7.86 3.25 -0.73
CA LEU A 27 9.23 3.78 -0.78
C LEU A 27 9.50 4.80 0.34
N ALA A 28 8.47 5.56 0.72
CA ALA A 28 8.54 6.58 1.76
C ALA A 28 8.92 6.02 3.16
N ILE A 29 8.71 4.72 3.39
CA ILE A 29 9.17 4.00 4.59
C ILE A 29 10.07 2.81 4.22
N GLY A 30 10.93 3.00 3.20
CA GLY A 30 12.03 2.08 2.91
C GLY A 30 11.65 0.82 2.11
N GLY A 31 10.50 0.83 1.44
CA GLY A 31 10.13 -0.22 0.50
C GLY A 31 11.13 -0.39 -0.64
N HIS A 32 11.32 -1.63 -1.10
CA HIS A 32 12.25 -1.89 -2.20
C HIS A 32 11.67 -1.40 -3.54
N PRO A 33 12.41 -0.57 -4.31
CA PRO A 33 11.86 0.15 -5.47
C PRO A 33 11.61 -0.69 -6.72
N ARG A 34 12.29 -1.83 -6.85
CA ARG A 34 12.22 -2.68 -8.06
C ARG A 34 11.91 -4.16 -7.79
N ASN A 35 11.61 -4.52 -6.54
CA ASN A 35 11.36 -5.92 -6.20
C ASN A 35 9.93 -6.25 -6.58
N LEU A 36 9.75 -7.17 -7.54
CA LEU A 36 8.43 -7.61 -7.99
C LEU A 36 7.58 -8.19 -6.86
N LYS A 37 8.19 -8.79 -5.83
CA LYS A 37 7.48 -9.30 -4.65
C LYS A 37 6.89 -8.17 -3.78
N ASN A 38 7.44 -6.97 -3.88
CA ASN A 38 6.94 -5.76 -3.21
C ASN A 38 5.87 -5.03 -4.04
N LEU A 39 5.52 -5.51 -5.23
CA LEU A 39 4.45 -4.90 -6.04
C LEU A 39 3.15 -5.71 -5.93
N GLN A 40 2.02 -5.02 -6.00
CA GLN A 40 0.70 -5.61 -6.07
C GLN A 40 -0.22 -4.79 -6.99
N LEU A 41 -1.20 -5.46 -7.59
CA LEU A 41 -2.30 -4.79 -8.26
C LEU A 41 -3.38 -4.49 -7.21
N GLN A 42 -3.73 -3.22 -7.03
CA GLN A 42 -4.71 -2.80 -6.02
C GLN A 42 -5.76 -1.91 -6.65
N ALA A 43 -7.04 -2.11 -6.32
CA ALA A 43 -8.10 -1.23 -6.83
C ALA A 43 -7.93 0.17 -6.23
N TRP A 44 -8.27 1.23 -6.98
CA TRP A 44 -8.22 2.59 -6.45
C TRP A 44 -9.23 2.81 -5.31
N GLU A 45 -10.46 2.35 -5.53
CA GLU A 45 -11.58 2.52 -4.61
C GLU A 45 -11.84 1.29 -3.75
N GLY A 46 -12.74 1.47 -2.77
CA GLY A 46 -13.24 0.41 -1.92
C GLY A 46 -12.64 0.43 -0.52
N HIS A 47 -13.12 -0.48 0.32
CA HIS A 47 -12.64 -0.59 1.70
C HIS A 47 -11.13 -0.88 1.77
N ASP A 48 -10.65 -1.70 0.83
CA ASP A 48 -9.24 -2.11 0.70
C ASP A 48 -8.55 -1.37 -0.47
N GLY A 49 -9.09 -0.23 -0.87
CA GLY A 49 -8.59 0.56 -2.00
C GLY A 49 -7.29 1.30 -1.70
N ALA A 50 -6.49 1.53 -2.74
CA ALA A 50 -5.20 2.21 -2.65
C ALA A 50 -5.31 3.60 -2.03
N ARG A 51 -6.40 4.34 -2.28
CA ARG A 51 -6.62 5.68 -1.69
C ARG A 51 -6.70 5.67 -0.15
N ARG A 52 -7.16 4.58 0.45
CA ARG A 52 -7.14 4.42 1.93
C ARG A 52 -5.77 4.01 2.41
N LYS A 53 -5.11 3.09 1.70
CA LYS A 53 -3.73 2.70 1.98
C LYS A 53 -2.79 3.90 1.97
N ASP A 54 -2.86 4.75 0.95
CA ASP A 54 -2.13 6.01 0.84
C ASP A 54 -2.20 6.91 2.08
N GLN A 55 -3.36 6.96 2.74
CA GLN A 55 -3.54 7.78 3.94
C GLN A 55 -2.75 7.22 5.12
N ILE A 56 -2.80 5.90 5.34
CA ILE A 56 -2.01 5.27 6.39
C ILE A 56 -0.52 5.30 6.05
N GLU A 57 -0.13 5.17 4.79
CA GLU A 57 1.27 5.33 4.38
C GLU A 57 1.85 6.70 4.72
N ARG A 58 1.12 7.77 4.37
CA ARG A 58 1.51 9.13 4.73
C ARG A 58 1.54 9.34 6.24
N ALA A 59 0.61 8.76 6.98
CA ALA A 59 0.60 8.86 8.44
C ALA A 59 1.80 8.12 9.08
N LEU A 60 2.12 6.92 8.60
CA LEU A 60 3.28 6.15 9.04
C LEU A 60 4.59 6.86 8.70
N GLN A 61 4.72 7.39 7.48
CA GLN A 61 5.86 8.22 7.07
C GLN A 61 6.08 9.37 8.05
N ARG A 62 5.04 10.18 8.32
CA ARG A 62 5.15 11.31 9.27
C ARG A 62 5.60 10.84 10.65
N ARG A 63 5.02 9.77 11.20
CA ARG A 63 5.41 9.22 12.51
C ARG A 63 6.87 8.78 12.55
N VAL A 64 7.39 8.21 11.47
CA VAL A 64 8.80 7.84 11.35
C VAL A 64 9.67 9.09 11.30
N CYS A 65 9.35 10.06 10.43
CA CYS A 65 10.11 11.30 10.30
C CYS A 65 10.13 12.12 11.59
N ASP A 66 9.04 12.13 12.35
CA ASP A 66 8.91 12.82 13.63
C ASP A 66 9.58 12.06 14.80
N GLY A 67 10.16 10.88 14.55
CA GLY A 67 10.77 10.03 15.59
C GLY A 67 9.77 9.38 16.54
N ARG A 68 8.46 9.44 16.25
CA ARG A 68 7.38 8.87 17.09
C ARG A 68 7.19 7.37 16.88
N MET A 69 7.76 6.81 15.81
CA MET A 69 7.66 5.40 15.48
C MET A 69 8.96 4.89 14.82
N PRO A 70 9.51 3.74 15.24
CA PRO A 70 10.62 3.12 14.54
C PRO A 70 10.24 2.71 13.11
N LEU A 71 11.16 2.85 12.15
CA LEU A 71 10.96 2.47 10.75
C LEU A 71 10.46 1.03 10.61
N THR A 72 11.06 0.09 11.35
CA THR A 72 10.69 -1.34 11.32
C THR A 72 9.25 -1.58 11.78
N LYS A 73 8.74 -0.79 12.74
CA LYS A 73 7.35 -0.88 13.21
C LYS A 73 6.38 -0.38 12.12
N ALA A 74 6.72 0.72 11.44
CA ALA A 74 5.92 1.22 10.32
C ALA A 74 5.86 0.22 9.16
N GLN A 75 7.00 -0.39 8.83
CA GLN A 75 7.08 -1.43 7.79
C GLN A 75 6.26 -2.68 8.15
N ALA A 76 6.30 -3.13 9.40
CA ALA A 76 5.49 -4.26 9.85
C ALA A 76 3.98 -3.93 9.78
N ALA A 77 3.59 -2.74 10.22
CA ALA A 77 2.19 -2.31 10.20
C ALA A 77 1.61 -2.30 8.78
N ILE A 78 2.34 -1.78 7.79
CA ILE A 78 1.85 -1.74 6.41
C ILE A 78 1.90 -3.12 5.73
N PHE A 79 2.90 -3.96 6.04
CA PHE A 79 3.12 -5.22 5.34
C PHE A 79 2.14 -6.32 5.79
N PHE A 80 1.84 -6.40 7.09
CA PHE A 80 1.02 -7.49 7.64
C PHE A 80 -0.48 -7.18 7.61
N ASP A 81 -0.89 -5.99 8.04
CA ASP A 81 -2.30 -5.60 8.10
C ASP A 81 -2.44 -4.06 8.09
N TRP A 82 -2.24 -3.48 6.90
CA TRP A 82 -2.39 -2.04 6.74
C TRP A 82 -3.82 -1.58 7.03
N GLN A 83 -4.83 -2.45 6.89
CA GLN A 83 -6.21 -2.13 7.20
C GLN A 83 -6.43 -1.96 8.70
N ALA A 84 -5.84 -2.81 9.54
CA ALA A 84 -5.82 -2.63 10.99
C ALA A 84 -5.13 -1.33 11.37
N ALA A 85 -3.96 -1.07 10.81
CA ALA A 85 -3.23 0.19 11.04
C ALA A 85 -4.06 1.42 10.60
N TYR A 86 -4.80 1.32 9.50
CA TYR A 86 -5.73 2.37 9.06
C TYR A 86 -6.90 2.55 10.03
N ARG A 87 -7.51 1.47 10.53
CA ARG A 87 -8.59 1.55 11.53
C ARG A 87 -8.11 2.22 12.82
N GLU A 88 -6.92 1.89 13.29
CA GLU A 88 -6.31 2.53 14.47
C GLU A 88 -6.02 4.03 14.22
N LEU A 89 -5.61 4.40 13.00
CA LEU A 89 -5.40 5.80 12.62
C LEU A 89 -6.70 6.62 12.68
N GLN A 90 -7.84 6.03 12.32
CA GLN A 90 -9.15 6.72 12.33
C GLN A 90 -9.69 6.98 13.75
N GLN A 91 -9.09 6.37 14.78
CA GLN A 91 -9.52 6.47 16.18
C GLN A 91 -8.68 7.48 16.99
N GLN A 92 -7.78 8.20 16.33
CA GLN A 92 -6.83 9.15 16.93
C GLN A 92 -7.09 10.57 16.43
#